data_AF-A0A356QU24-F1
#
_entry.id   AF-A0A356QU24-F1
#
_cell.length_a   1.000
_cell.length_b   1.000
_cell.length_c   1.000
_cell.angle_alpha   90.00
_cell.angle_beta   90.00
_cell.angle_gamma   90.00
#
_symmetry.space_group_name_H-M   'P 1'
#
loop_
_entity.id
_entity.type
_entity.pdbx_description
1 polymer ?
#
loop_
_entity_poly.entity_id
_entity_poly.type
_entity_poly.pdbx_seq_one_letter_code
_entity_poly.pdbx_strand_id
1 'polypeptide(L)'
;MSFSFDQSREPTIHYDPLANRDIFLAPRRADRPNDLLNRPQEDCPFCRENAGLTPDPVQQWPAADSLDWKSRIIPNAYPVVEMKPSG
;
A
#
# COMPACT_ATOMS: atom_id res chain seq x y z
N MET A 1 11.31 -24.21 17.53
CA MET A 1 12.28 -23.10 17.52
C MET A 1 11.59 -21.90 18.13
N SER A 2 12.08 -21.40 19.27
CA SER A 2 11.50 -20.23 19.94
C SER A 2 12.32 -19.02 19.53
N PHE A 3 11.72 -18.07 18.83
CA PHE A 3 12.36 -16.79 18.54
C PHE A 3 12.16 -15.91 19.77
N SER A 4 13.23 -15.70 20.53
CA SER A 4 13.24 -14.72 21.61
C SER A 4 13.32 -13.34 20.97
N PHE A 5 12.18 -12.66 20.83
CA PHE A 5 12.18 -11.25 20.47
C PHE A 5 12.57 -10.47 21.71
N ASP A 6 13.67 -9.73 21.62
CA ASP A 6 13.99 -8.71 22.61
C ASP A 6 12.89 -7.64 22.55
N GLN A 7 12.07 -7.57 23.60
CA GLN A 7 11.02 -6.55 23.75
C GLN A 7 11.58 -5.24 24.33
N SER A 8 12.91 -5.05 24.33
CA SER A 8 13.51 -3.83 24.81
C SER A 8 12.91 -2.61 24.08
N ARG A 9 12.58 -1.58 24.85
CA ARG A 9 12.11 -0.29 24.33
C ARG A 9 13.27 0.68 24.09
N GLU A 10 14.51 0.19 24.17
CA GLU A 10 15.71 0.99 23.94
C GLU A 10 16.00 1.16 22.45
N PRO A 11 16.66 2.25 22.05
CA PRO A 11 17.07 2.42 20.67
C PRO A 11 18.14 1.40 20.27
N THR A 12 17.96 0.75 19.12
CA THR A 12 18.92 -0.20 18.55
C THR A 12 19.18 0.09 17.08
N ILE A 13 20.31 -0.43 16.57
CA ILE A 13 20.68 -0.39 15.14
C ILE A 13 20.79 -1.83 14.66
N HIS A 14 20.13 -2.13 13.55
CA HIS A 14 20.17 -3.43 12.89
C HIS A 14 20.49 -3.23 11.42
N TYR A 15 21.37 -4.07 10.87
CA TYR A 15 21.67 -4.04 9.44
C TYR A 15 20.73 -4.99 8.68
N ASP A 16 20.08 -4.49 7.62
CA ASP A 16 19.29 -5.27 6.67
C ASP A 16 20.16 -5.64 5.45
N PRO A 17 20.53 -6.92 5.27
CA PRO A 17 21.37 -7.35 4.17
C PRO A 17 20.63 -7.36 2.82
N LEU A 18 19.30 -7.46 2.81
CA LEU A 18 18.53 -7.47 1.56
C LEU A 18 18.48 -6.06 0.95
N ALA A 19 18.31 -5.05 1.79
CA ALA A 19 18.34 -3.64 1.39
C ALA A 19 19.73 -2.99 1.49
N ASN A 20 20.72 -3.71 2.03
CA ASN A 20 22.08 -3.25 2.30
C ASN A 20 22.12 -1.89 3.05
N ARG A 21 21.42 -1.80 4.19
CA ARG A 21 21.34 -0.56 4.97
C ARG A 21 21.13 -0.80 6.46
N ASP A 22 21.53 0.18 7.26
CA ASP A 22 21.22 0.23 8.68
C ASP A 22 19.78 0.70 8.93
N ILE A 23 19.12 0.05 9.88
CA ILE A 23 17.76 0.31 10.35
C ILE A 23 17.84 0.72 11.82
N PHE A 24 17.27 1.88 12.12
CA PHE A 24 17.20 2.42 13.47
C PHE A 24 15.84 2.09 14.07
N LEU A 25 15.81 1.29 15.13
CA LEU A 25 14.58 0.98 15.87
C LEU A 25 14.57 1.83 17.14
N ALA A 26 13.54 2.64 17.34
CA ALA A 26 13.38 3.48 18.54
C ALA A 26 11.91 3.49 19.00
N PRO A 27 11.43 2.42 19.65
CA PRO A 27 10.00 2.21 19.92
C PRO A 27 9.30 3.37 20.64
N ARG A 28 10.00 4.02 21.59
CA ARG A 28 9.45 5.18 22.34
C ARG A 28 9.12 6.40 21.48
N ARG A 29 9.56 6.48 20.22
CA ARG A 29 9.18 7.60 19.34
C ARG A 29 7.69 7.60 19.00
N ALA A 30 7.02 6.46 19.07
CA ALA A 30 5.57 6.36 18.86
C ALA A 30 4.76 7.04 19.97
N ASP A 31 5.33 7.23 21.16
CA ASP A 31 4.66 7.90 22.28
C ASP A 31 4.59 9.44 22.09
N ARG A 32 5.23 9.98 21.04
CA ARG A 32 5.18 11.41 20.73
C ARG A 32 3.75 11.78 20.28
N PRO A 33 3.11 12.79 20.89
CA PRO A 33 1.82 13.30 20.44
C PRO A 33 1.84 13.66 18.96
N ASN A 34 0.78 13.28 18.25
CA ASN A 34 0.57 13.63 16.84
C ASN A 34 -0.56 14.64 16.74
N ASP A 35 -0.19 15.90 16.48
CA ASP A 35 -1.15 17.02 16.37
C ASP A 35 -1.75 17.14 14.96
N LEU A 36 -1.46 16.19 14.06
CA LEU A 36 -2.03 16.18 12.71
C LEU A 36 -3.49 15.72 12.75
N LEU A 37 -4.37 16.58 12.23
CA LEU A 37 -5.79 16.28 12.08
C LEU A 37 -5.98 15.24 10.98
N ASN A 38 -6.70 14.16 11.29
CA ASN A 38 -7.20 13.24 10.28
C ASN A 38 -8.20 13.98 9.39
N ARG A 39 -7.86 14.18 8.12
CA ARG A 39 -8.81 14.68 7.13
C ARG A 39 -9.77 13.54 6.75
N PRO A 40 -11.06 13.82 6.59
CA PRO A 40 -11.98 12.85 6.03
C PRO A 40 -11.53 12.47 4.62
N GLN A 41 -11.70 11.19 4.28
CA GLN A 41 -11.39 10.66 2.97
C GLN A 41 -12.43 11.19 1.97
N GLU A 42 -11.97 11.93 0.96
CA GLU A 42 -12.82 12.33 -0.19
C GLU A 42 -13.26 11.09 -1.00
N ASP A 43 -14.21 11.31 -1.92
CA ASP A 43 -14.80 10.30 -2.80
C ASP A 43 -13.73 9.37 -3.40
N CYS A 44 -13.67 8.14 -2.88
CA CYS A 44 -12.64 7.16 -3.23
C CYS A 44 -12.96 6.55 -4.60
N PRO A 45 -12.11 6.73 -5.65
CA PRO A 45 -12.35 6.17 -6.99
C PRO A 45 -12.35 4.64 -7.03
N PHE A 46 -11.73 3.99 -6.03
CA PHE A 46 -11.67 2.52 -5.97
C PHE A 46 -12.85 1.89 -5.23
N CYS A 47 -13.69 2.68 -4.57
CA CYS A 47 -14.94 2.18 -4.00
C CYS A 47 -15.92 1.79 -5.12
N ARG A 48 -16.79 0.82 -4.85
CA ARG A 48 -17.66 0.18 -5.86
C ARG A 48 -18.59 1.18 -6.55
N GLU A 49 -19.12 2.10 -5.76
CA GLU A 49 -20.00 3.19 -6.17
C GLU A 49 -19.34 4.17 -7.15
N ASN A 50 -18.02 4.30 -7.09
CA ASN A 50 -17.23 5.24 -7.88
C ASN A 50 -16.36 4.54 -8.93
N ALA A 51 -16.60 3.26 -9.20
CA ALA A 51 -15.79 2.46 -10.11
C ALA A 51 -15.67 3.05 -11.52
N GLY A 52 -16.65 3.86 -11.96
CA GLY A 52 -16.60 4.60 -13.23
C GLY A 52 -15.56 5.73 -13.27
N LEU A 53 -14.96 6.10 -12.14
CA LEU A 53 -13.84 7.05 -12.07
C LEU A 53 -12.48 6.39 -12.35
N THR A 54 -12.45 5.06 -12.53
CA THR A 54 -11.23 4.30 -12.85
C THR A 54 -11.22 3.91 -14.33
N PRO A 55 -10.03 3.73 -14.94
CA PRO A 55 -9.94 3.13 -16.27
C PRO A 55 -10.59 1.74 -16.30
N ASP A 56 -10.99 1.30 -17.49
CA ASP A 56 -11.66 0.01 -17.67
C ASP A 56 -10.81 -1.14 -17.13
N PRO A 57 -11.44 -2.11 -16.43
CA PRO A 57 -10.71 -3.23 -15.87
C PRO A 57 -10.19 -4.14 -16.98
N VAL A 58 -8.90 -4.50 -16.90
CA VAL A 58 -8.32 -5.54 -17.76
C VAL A 58 -8.84 -6.92 -17.34
N GLN A 59 -9.13 -7.09 -16.05
CA GLN A 59 -9.65 -8.32 -15.48
C GLN A 59 -10.42 -8.05 -14.19
N GLN A 60 -11.43 -8.89 -13.92
CA GLN A 60 -12.15 -8.87 -12.66
C GLN A 60 -12.63 -10.27 -12.25
N TRP A 61 -12.83 -10.48 -10.95
CA TRP A 61 -13.29 -11.75 -10.37
C TRP A 61 -14.47 -11.49 -9.43
N PRO A 62 -15.54 -12.32 -9.40
CA PRO A 62 -15.66 -13.66 -10.01
C PRO A 62 -16.00 -13.71 -11.51
N ALA A 63 -16.54 -12.64 -12.10
CA ALA A 63 -16.90 -12.63 -13.53
C ALA A 63 -16.58 -11.28 -14.17
N ALA A 64 -16.17 -11.30 -15.44
CA ALA A 64 -15.66 -10.16 -16.22
C ALA A 64 -16.62 -8.96 -16.34
N ASP A 65 -17.94 -9.19 -16.22
CA ASP A 65 -18.96 -8.15 -16.41
C ASP A 65 -19.85 -7.95 -15.17
N SER A 66 -19.55 -8.63 -14.06
CA SER A 66 -20.36 -8.56 -12.85
C SER A 66 -20.09 -7.27 -12.06
N LEU A 67 -21.17 -6.60 -11.64
CA LEU A 67 -21.11 -5.49 -10.67
C LEU A 67 -20.75 -5.95 -9.25
N ASP A 68 -20.76 -7.27 -8.97
CA ASP A 68 -20.41 -7.91 -7.70
C ASP A 68 -18.97 -8.47 -7.69
N TRP A 69 -18.07 -7.81 -8.41
CA TRP A 69 -16.64 -8.13 -8.37
C TRP A 69 -16.08 -8.01 -6.94
N LYS A 70 -15.16 -8.90 -6.56
CA LYS A 70 -14.41 -8.83 -5.29
C LYS A 70 -13.01 -8.25 -5.48
N SER A 71 -12.47 -8.34 -6.70
CA SER A 71 -11.22 -7.70 -7.10
C SER A 71 -11.26 -7.30 -8.57
N ARG A 72 -10.52 -6.23 -8.89
CA ARG A 72 -10.33 -5.70 -10.25
C ARG A 72 -8.85 -5.43 -10.48
N ILE A 73 -8.37 -5.75 -11.66
CA ILE A 73 -7.08 -5.28 -12.19
C ILE A 73 -7.42 -4.13 -13.14
N ILE A 74 -7.08 -2.92 -12.73
CA ILE A 74 -7.28 -1.69 -13.51
C ILE A 74 -5.93 -1.11 -13.93
N PRO A 75 -5.82 -0.53 -15.13
CA PRO A 75 -4.67 0.30 -15.50
C PRO A 75 -4.52 1.46 -14.51
N ASN A 76 -3.28 1.84 -14.22
CA ASN A 76 -3.03 3.09 -13.52
C ASN A 76 -3.36 4.25 -14.47
N ALA A 77 -4.27 5.15 -14.06
CA ALA A 77 -4.67 6.33 -14.84
C ALA A 77 -3.50 7.31 -15.08
N TYR A 78 -2.49 7.28 -14.21
CA TYR A 78 -1.25 8.06 -14.29
C TYR A 78 -0.05 7.11 -14.16
N PRO A 79 0.24 6.31 -15.20
CA PRO A 79 1.24 5.27 -15.10
C PRO A 79 2.65 5.86 -15.04
N VAL A 80 3.54 5.24 -14.23
CA VAL A 80 4.96 5.64 -14.15
C VAL A 80 5.76 5.20 -15.38
N VAL A 81 5.26 4.21 -16.11
CA VAL A 81 5.87 3.67 -17.33
C VAL A 81 4.78 3.39 -18.36
N GLU A 82 5.07 3.65 -19.62
CA GLU A 82 4.21 3.31 -20.75
C GLU A 82 4.84 2.18 -21.57
N MET A 83 4.01 1.27 -22.09
CA MET A 83 4.48 0.28 -23.05
C MET A 83 4.80 0.99 -24.36
N LYS A 84 6.07 0.92 -24.78
CA LYS A 84 6.45 1.36 -26.12
C LYS A 84 5.98 0.29 -27.12
N PRO A 85 5.20 0.63 -28.17
CA PRO A 85 4.84 -0.33 -29.19
C PRO A 85 6.11 -0.83 -29.89
N SER A 86 6.23 -2.15 -30.00
CA SER A 86 7.29 -2.80 -30.77
C SER A 86 7.04 -2.56 -32.26
N GLY A 87 7.89 -1.74 -32.88
CA GLY A 87 7.97 -1.60 -34.33
C GLY A 87 8.73 -2.74 -34.98
#